data_AF-A0A1W9MDE8-F1
#
_entry.id   AF-A0A1W9MDE8-F1
#
_cell.length_a   1.000
_cell.length_b   1.000
_cell.length_c   1.000
_cell.angle_alpha   90.00
_cell.angle_beta   90.00
_cell.angle_gamma   90.00
#
_symmetry.space_group_name_H-M   'P 1'
#
loop_
_entity.id
_entity.type
_entity.pdbx_description
1 polymer ?
#
loop_
_entity_poly.entity_id
_entity_poly.type
_entity_poly.pdbx_seq_one_letter_code
_entity_poly.pdbx_strand_id
1 'polypeptide(L)'
;MIAEASRAGIGKLFLAKLGGMRAHVVAFLSQLMVVGALRPDDARLAAEHLRALLEAEIVEPLLLDARDASPSDGEIALAVERAVAAFLKAYAPAGH
;
A
#
# COMPACT_ATOMS: atom_id res chain seq x y z
N MET A 1 15.27 -17.74 3.13
CA MET A 1 15.21 -17.08 1.81
C MET A 1 16.40 -16.15 1.72
N ILE A 2 17.48 -16.54 1.02
CA ILE A 2 18.60 -15.63 0.76
C ILE A 2 18.11 -14.71 -0.35
N ALA A 3 17.88 -13.45 -0.04
CA ALA A 3 17.43 -12.49 -1.02
C ALA A 3 18.55 -12.26 -2.06
N GLU A 4 18.32 -12.72 -3.30
CA GLU A 4 19.20 -12.50 -4.46
C GLU A 4 19.55 -11.01 -4.66
N ALA A 5 18.74 -10.11 -4.08
CA ALA A 5 18.98 -8.67 -3.98
C ALA A 5 20.28 -8.27 -3.26
N SER A 6 20.90 -9.16 -2.47
CA SER A 6 22.15 -8.88 -1.75
C SER A 6 23.37 -8.81 -2.68
N ARG A 7 23.33 -9.44 -3.86
CA ARG A 7 24.50 -9.54 -4.76
C ARG A 7 24.77 -8.25 -5.56
N ALA A 8 23.79 -7.36 -5.68
CA ALA A 8 23.86 -6.15 -6.51
C ALA A 8 23.56 -4.83 -5.77
N GLY A 9 23.26 -4.87 -4.46
CA GLY A 9 22.89 -3.68 -3.68
C GLY A 9 21.54 -3.04 -4.06
N ILE A 10 20.88 -3.54 -5.11
CA ILE A 10 19.61 -3.06 -5.65
C ILE A 10 18.51 -3.08 -4.58
N GLY A 11 18.51 -4.09 -3.69
CA GLY A 11 17.53 -4.17 -2.60
C GLY A 11 17.56 -2.97 -1.65
N LYS A 12 18.75 -2.43 -1.34
CA LYS A 12 18.90 -1.25 -0.47
C LYS A 12 18.42 0.02 -1.16
N LEU A 13 18.77 0.19 -2.44
CA LEU A 13 18.32 1.33 -3.24
C LEU A 13 16.80 1.32 -3.43
N PHE A 14 16.23 0.14 -3.70
CA PHE A 14 14.79 -0.05 -3.81
C PHE A 14 14.08 0.25 -2.49
N LEU A 15 14.61 -0.25 -1.36
CA LEU A 15 14.08 0.06 -0.04
C LEU A 15 14.10 1.56 0.27
N ALA A 16 15.20 2.25 -0.06
CA ALA A 16 15.30 3.70 0.12
C ALA A 16 14.27 4.46 -0.72
N LYS A 17 14.10 4.06 -2.00
CA LYS A 17 13.09 4.65 -2.89
C LYS A 17 11.66 4.41 -2.37
N LEU A 18 11.37 3.20 -1.91
CA LEU A 18 10.11 2.87 -1.25
C LEU A 18 9.89 3.71 0.01
N GLY A 19 10.95 4.00 0.77
CA GLY A 19 10.90 4.92 1.91
C GLY A 19 10.45 6.33 1.52
N GLY A 20 10.99 6.88 0.44
CA GLY A 20 10.59 8.18 -0.09
C GLY A 20 9.13 8.22 -0.55
N MET A 21 8.69 7.21 -1.32
CA MET A 21 7.29 7.10 -1.75
C MET A 21 6.33 6.99 -0.56
N ARG A 22 6.69 6.20 0.44
CA ARG A 22 5.92 6.04 1.68
C ARG A 22 5.77 7.36 2.44
N ALA A 23 6.83 8.17 2.50
CA ALA A 23 6.78 9.48 3.14
C ALA A 23 5.76 10.42 2.46
N HIS A 24 5.65 10.38 1.12
CA HIS A 24 4.63 11.14 0.40
C HIS A 24 3.21 10.68 0.73
N VAL A 25 2.97 9.36 0.83
CA VAL A 25 1.66 8.83 1.23
C VAL A 25 1.31 9.24 2.66
N VAL A 26 2.26 9.14 3.60
CA VAL A 26 2.05 9.58 4.99
C VAL A 26 1.67 11.05 5.04
N ALA A 27 2.41 11.92 4.32
CA ALA A 27 2.14 13.35 4.28
C ALA A 27 0.74 13.65 3.72
N PHE A 28 0.36 12.96 2.64
CA PHE A 28 -0.96 13.11 2.03
C PHE A 28 -2.08 12.68 2.97
N LEU A 29 -1.98 11.50 3.60
CA LEU A 29 -2.99 11.03 4.55
C LEU A 29 -3.08 11.95 5.78
N SER A 30 -1.95 12.45 6.28
CA SER A 30 -1.91 13.43 7.37
C SER A 30 -2.68 14.70 7.02
N GLN A 31 -2.49 15.23 5.80
CA GLN A 31 -3.25 16.39 5.33
C GLN A 31 -4.75 16.11 5.26
N LEU A 32 -5.15 14.94 4.76
CA LEU A 32 -6.56 14.53 4.71
C LEU A 32 -7.18 14.42 6.10
N MET A 33 -6.42 13.93 7.10
CA MET A 33 -6.86 13.89 8.49
C MET A 33 -7.00 15.29 9.09
N VAL A 34 -6.07 16.21 8.80
CA VAL A 34 -6.13 17.61 9.28
C VAL A 34 -7.36 18.34 8.74
N VAL A 35 -7.72 18.14 7.47
CA VAL A 35 -8.90 18.77 6.86
C VAL A 35 -10.20 18.02 7.15
N GLY A 36 -10.15 16.94 7.94
CA GLY A 36 -11.32 16.13 8.30
C GLY A 36 -11.90 15.28 7.16
N ALA A 37 -11.15 15.09 6.06
CA ALA A 37 -11.52 14.17 4.98
C ALA A 37 -11.28 12.69 5.35
N LEU A 38 -10.40 12.45 6.32
CA LEU A 38 -10.25 11.18 7.03
C LEU A 38 -10.39 11.42 8.52
N ARG A 39 -10.76 10.38 9.29
CA ARG A 39 -10.76 10.48 10.76
C ARG A 39 -9.33 10.80 11.26
N PRO A 40 -9.18 11.63 12.30
CA PRO A 40 -7.87 11.83 12.95
C PRO A 40 -7.32 10.51 13.52
N ASP A 41 -6.11 10.12 13.11
CA ASP A 41 -5.44 8.88 13.52
C ASP A 41 -3.92 8.97 13.26
N ASP A 42 -3.16 7.89 13.49
CA ASP A 42 -1.75 7.78 13.06
C ASP A 42 -1.65 7.63 11.53
N ALA A 43 -1.28 8.70 10.84
CA ALA A 43 -1.10 8.72 9.39
C ALA A 43 -0.04 7.74 8.87
N ARG A 44 0.99 7.44 9.66
CA ARG A 44 2.04 6.49 9.27
C ARG A 44 1.50 5.07 9.31
N LEU A 45 0.78 4.72 10.37
CA LEU A 45 0.12 3.41 10.45
C LEU A 45 -0.97 3.27 9.38
N ALA A 46 -1.75 4.32 9.13
CA ALA A 46 -2.74 4.33 8.05
C ALA A 46 -2.12 4.08 6.67
N ALA A 47 -0.94 4.66 6.39
CA ALA A 47 -0.22 4.40 5.15
C ALA A 47 0.23 2.93 5.01
N GLU A 48 0.68 2.29 6.10
CA GLU A 48 1.00 0.86 6.10
C GLU A 48 -0.23 0.01 5.84
N HIS A 49 -1.37 0.33 6.46
CA HIS A 49 -2.61 -0.39 6.23
C HIS A 49 -3.09 -0.26 4.78
N LEU A 50 -3.05 0.96 4.21
CA LEU A 50 -3.40 1.17 2.81
C LEU A 50 -2.52 0.34 1.88
N ARG A 51 -1.20 0.34 2.12
CA ARG A 51 -0.26 -0.47 1.34
C ARG A 51 -0.56 -1.97 1.46
N ALA A 52 -0.78 -2.46 2.68
CA ALA A 52 -1.10 -3.87 2.90
C ALA A 52 -2.39 -4.28 2.18
N LEU A 53 -3.42 -3.43 2.20
CA LEU A 53 -4.68 -3.66 1.48
C LEU A 53 -4.48 -3.71 -0.05
N LEU A 54 -3.64 -2.81 -0.60
CA LEU A 54 -3.30 -2.82 -2.04
C LEU A 54 -2.53 -4.07 -2.47
N GLU A 55 -1.70 -4.61 -1.57
CA GLU A 55 -0.86 -5.78 -1.83
C GLU A 55 -1.60 -7.11 -1.58
N ALA A 56 -2.69 -7.09 -0.80
CA ALA A 56 -3.35 -8.28 -0.24
C ALA A 56 -3.77 -9.34 -1.28
N GLU A 57 -4.24 -8.93 -2.45
CA GLU A 57 -4.75 -9.84 -3.48
C GLU A 57 -3.69 -10.20 -4.55
N ILE A 58 -2.52 -9.54 -4.51
CA ILE A 58 -1.55 -9.56 -5.63
C ILE A 58 -0.22 -10.19 -5.22
N VAL A 59 0.33 -9.80 -4.06
CA VAL A 59 1.71 -10.13 -3.70
C VAL A 59 1.91 -11.61 -3.41
N GLU A 60 1.03 -12.23 -2.62
CA GLU A 60 1.18 -13.64 -2.24
C GLU A 60 1.08 -14.59 -3.45
N PRO A 61 0.07 -14.49 -4.35
CA PRO A 61 0.02 -15.33 -5.55
C PRO A 61 1.25 -15.18 -6.46
N LEU A 62 1.81 -13.99 -6.58
CA LEU A 62 3.03 -13.74 -7.36
C LEU A 62 4.28 -14.32 -6.69
N LEU A 63 4.40 -14.17 -5.36
CA LEU A 63 5.55 -14.69 -4.61
C LEU A 63 5.60 -16.21 -4.58
N LEU A 64 4.43 -16.86 -4.58
CA LEU A 64 4.30 -18.31 -4.53
C LEU A 64 4.18 -18.97 -5.91
N ASP A 65 4.35 -18.19 -6.98
CA ASP A 65 4.23 -18.66 -8.38
C ASP A 65 2.91 -19.41 -8.63
N ALA A 66 1.84 -18.97 -7.95
CA ALA A 66 0.52 -19.61 -8.00
C ALA A 66 -0.33 -19.12 -9.17
N ARG A 67 0.25 -18.34 -10.08
CA ARG A 67 -0.41 -17.81 -11.28
C ARG A 67 0.59 -17.72 -12.44
N ASP A 68 0.13 -18.07 -13.64
CA ASP A 68 0.99 -18.18 -14.83
C ASP A 68 1.35 -16.83 -15.47
N ALA A 69 0.63 -15.76 -15.12
CA ALA A 69 0.78 -14.44 -15.73
C ALA A 69 0.67 -13.32 -14.69
N SER A 70 1.35 -12.21 -14.99
CA SER A 70 1.16 -10.94 -14.27
C SER A 70 -0.31 -10.52 -14.29
N PRO A 71 -0.79 -9.82 -13.24
CA PRO A 71 -2.14 -9.27 -13.22
C PRO A 71 -2.35 -8.33 -14.39
N SER A 72 -3.50 -8.45 -15.05
CA SER A 72 -3.99 -7.48 -16.02
C SER A 72 -4.33 -6.14 -15.36
N ASP A 73 -4.37 -5.06 -16.14
CA ASP A 73 -4.76 -3.74 -15.66
C ASP A 73 -6.16 -3.75 -15.01
N GLY A 74 -7.08 -4.58 -15.51
CA GLY A 74 -8.41 -4.76 -14.94
C GLY A 74 -8.39 -5.42 -13.57
N GLU A 75 -7.56 -6.45 -13.37
CA GLU A 75 -7.36 -7.09 -12.06
C GLU A 75 -6.72 -6.12 -11.06
N ILE A 76 -5.74 -5.32 -11.51
CA ILE A 76 -5.10 -4.30 -10.68
C ILE A 76 -6.13 -3.25 -10.26
N ALA A 77 -6.93 -2.73 -11.21
CA ALA A 77 -7.94 -1.73 -10.92
C ALA A 77 -8.98 -2.24 -9.90
N LEU A 78 -9.43 -3.49 -10.04
CA LEU A 78 -10.39 -4.10 -9.13
C LEU A 78 -9.79 -4.29 -7.72
N ALA A 79 -8.54 -4.75 -7.62
CA ALA A 79 -7.85 -4.88 -6.33
C ALA A 79 -7.67 -3.50 -5.65
N VAL A 80 -7.33 -2.46 -6.41
CA VAL A 80 -7.24 -1.08 -5.90
C VAL A 80 -8.59 -0.60 -5.38
N GLU A 81 -9.67 -0.80 -6.13
CA GLU A 81 -11.02 -0.40 -5.72
C GLU A 81 -11.40 -1.04 -4.39
N ARG A 82 -11.18 -2.35 -4.24
CA ARG A 82 -11.46 -3.11 -3.01
C ARG A 82 -10.61 -2.63 -1.83
N ALA A 83 -9.32 -2.43 -2.06
CA ALA A 83 -8.39 -1.94 -1.04
C ALA A 83 -8.80 -0.56 -0.53
N VAL A 84 -9.12 0.37 -1.44
CA VAL A 84 -9.57 1.72 -1.08
C VAL A 84 -10.93 1.67 -0.36
N ALA A 85 -11.88 0.86 -0.83
CA ALA A 85 -13.16 0.69 -0.16
C ALA A 85 -13.00 0.16 1.27
N ALA A 86 -12.13 -0.82 1.49
CA ALA A 86 -11.82 -1.35 2.82
C ALA A 86 -11.12 -0.29 3.69
N PHE A 87 -10.15 0.45 3.13
CA PHE A 87 -9.46 1.52 3.83
C PHE A 87 -10.43 2.62 4.28
N LEU A 88 -11.34 3.06 3.41
CA LEU A 88 -12.31 4.10 3.74
C LEU A 88 -13.32 3.63 4.78
N LYS A 89 -13.69 2.35 4.85
CA LYS A 89 -14.51 1.84 5.96
C LYS A 89 -13.82 1.99 7.33
N ALA A 90 -12.49 1.93 7.36
CA ALA A 90 -11.72 2.10 8.58
C ALA A 90 -11.41 3.57 8.89
N TYR A 91 -11.13 4.39 7.87
CA TYR A 91 -10.55 5.72 8.03
C TYR A 91 -11.44 6.88 7.56
N ALA A 92 -12.61 6.63 6.98
CA ALA A 92 -13.56 7.70 6.68
C ALA A 92 -13.93 8.47 7.96
N PRO A 93 -14.31 9.75 7.86
CA PRO A 93 -14.73 10.54 9.00
C PRO A 93 -15.84 9.81 9.76
N ALA A 94 -15.76 9.78 11.08
CA ALA A 94 -16.89 9.30 11.88
C ALA A 94 -18.09 10.19 11.56
N GLY A 95 -19.21 9.59 11.13
CA GLY A 95 -20.45 10.32 10.97
C GLY A 95 -20.78 11.05 12.28
N HIS A 96 -21.04 12.35 12.19
CA HIS A 96 -21.55 13.14 13.32
C HIS A 96 -23.03 12.84 13.51
#